data_AF-A0A5B7JJY6-F1
#
_entry.id   AF-A0A5B7JJY6-F1
#
_cell.length_a   1.000
_cell.length_b   1.000
_cell.length_c   1.000
_cell.angle_alpha   90.00
_cell.angle_beta   90.00
_cell.angle_gamma   90.00
#
_symmetry.space_group_name_H-M   'P 1'
#
loop_
_entity.id
_entity.type
_entity.pdbx_description
1 polymer ?
#
loop_
_entity_poly.entity_id
_entity_poly.type
_entity_poly.pdbx_seq_one_letter_code
_entity_poly.pdbx_strand_id
1 'polypeptide(L)'
;MFLWCHQVNQVIIIQRAWRAHKARLDLRSITHQENPPMPVIRKFIHLLDVSAGDLDEEFRLQRIKSDMVKTIRHTHQLEKNVDELDVKIGLLVHNRITLQVTHRFPVSYIADVLTLYELTHKWMQYEHVLAVGTKL
;
A
#
# COMPACT_ATOMS: atom_id res chain seq x y z
N MET A 1 1.22 -70.86 2.52
CA MET A 1 0.95 -69.47 2.97
C MET A 1 1.24 -68.42 1.88
N PHE A 2 2.40 -68.47 1.20
CA PHE A 2 2.76 -67.49 0.15
C PHE A 2 1.90 -67.51 -1.13
N LEU A 3 1.50 -68.70 -1.63
CA LEU A 3 0.64 -68.83 -2.82
C LEU A 3 -0.76 -68.24 -2.65
N TRP A 4 -1.34 -68.35 -1.45
CA TRP A 4 -2.67 -67.80 -1.14
C TRP A 4 -2.64 -66.27 -1.10
N CYS A 5 -1.59 -65.68 -0.51
CA CYS A 5 -1.37 -64.23 -0.53
C CYS A 5 -1.21 -63.69 -1.96
N HIS A 6 -0.54 -64.45 -2.84
CA HIS A 6 -0.40 -64.07 -4.26
C HIS A 6 -1.76 -64.04 -4.99
N GLN A 7 -2.61 -65.06 -4.81
CA GLN A 7 -3.94 -65.09 -5.43
C GLN A 7 -4.86 -63.98 -4.91
N VAL A 8 -4.85 -63.70 -3.61
CA VAL A 8 -5.63 -62.62 -3.01
C VAL A 8 -5.20 -61.25 -3.57
N ASN A 9 -3.90 -61.02 -3.75
CA ASN A 9 -3.39 -59.79 -4.36
C ASN A 9 -3.90 -59.59 -5.80
N GLN A 10 -3.91 -60.64 -6.62
CA GLN A 10 -4.45 -60.55 -7.99
C GLN A 10 -5.94 -60.20 -8.00
N VAL A 11 -6.72 -60.80 -7.10
CA VAL A 11 -8.15 -60.48 -6.95
C VAL A 11 -8.35 -59.02 -6.58
N ILE A 12 -7.55 -58.48 -5.65
CA ILE A 12 -7.63 -57.06 -5.25
C ILE A 12 -7.31 -56.14 -6.43
N ILE A 13 -6.30 -56.46 -7.25
CA ILE A 13 -5.94 -55.68 -8.44
C ILE A 13 -7.11 -55.65 -9.44
N ILE A 14 -7.69 -56.81 -9.73
CA ILE A 14 -8.83 -56.93 -10.65
C ILE A 14 -10.05 -56.17 -10.10
N GLN A 15 -10.34 -56.29 -8.81
CA GLN A 15 -11.43 -55.56 -8.18
C GLN A 15 -11.23 -54.04 -8.23
N ARG A 16 -10.01 -53.56 -7.99
CA ARG A 16 -9.68 -52.12 -8.11
C ARG A 16 -9.85 -51.63 -9.54
N ALA A 17 -9.33 -52.37 -10.52
CA ALA A 17 -9.48 -52.06 -11.93
C ALA A 17 -10.95 -52.02 -12.35
N TRP A 18 -11.76 -52.99 -11.90
CA TRP A 18 -13.18 -53.05 -12.19
C TRP A 18 -13.95 -51.89 -11.57
N ARG A 19 -13.70 -51.54 -10.30
CA ARG A 19 -14.33 -50.38 -9.64
C ARG A 19 -14.00 -49.07 -10.37
N ALA A 20 -12.74 -48.89 -10.78
CA ALA A 20 -12.33 -47.73 -11.56
C ALA A 20 -12.99 -47.69 -12.95
N HIS A 21 -13.07 -48.83 -13.63
CA HIS A 21 -13.76 -48.94 -14.92
C HIS A 21 -15.25 -48.61 -14.80
N LYS A 22 -15.93 -49.16 -13.78
CA LYS A 22 -17.34 -48.87 -13.50
C LYS A 22 -17.57 -47.39 -13.21
N ALA A 23 -16.73 -46.75 -12.40
CA ALA A 23 -16.84 -45.32 -12.13
C ALA A 23 -16.69 -44.46 -13.40
N ARG A 24 -15.82 -44.85 -14.34
CA ARG A 24 -15.68 -44.18 -15.63
C ARG A 24 -16.91 -44.35 -16.52
N LEU A 25 -17.51 -45.54 -16.53
CA LEU A 25 -18.76 -45.78 -17.26
C LEU A 25 -19.91 -44.97 -16.67
N ASP A 26 -20.02 -44.91 -15.34
CA ASP A 26 -21.01 -44.09 -14.65
C ASP A 26 -20.85 -42.60 -15.04
N LEU A 27 -19.61 -42.07 -15.04
CA LEU A 27 -19.34 -40.69 -15.46
C LEU A 27 -19.71 -40.46 -16.93
N ARG A 28 -19.31 -41.37 -17.83
CA ARG A 28 -19.62 -41.30 -19.26
C ARG A 28 -21.13 -41.32 -19.52
N SER A 29 -21.89 -42.03 -18.68
CA SER A 29 -23.35 -42.07 -18.80
C SER A 29 -23.99 -40.70 -18.57
N ILE A 30 -23.50 -39.94 -17.58
CA ILE A 30 -24.02 -38.59 -17.29
C ILE A 30 -23.61 -37.59 -18.38
N THR A 31 -22.44 -37.75 -18.99
CA THR A 31 -21.93 -36.79 -19.98
C THR A 31 -22.42 -37.03 -21.41
N HIS A 32 -22.87 -38.25 -21.76
CA HIS A 32 -23.18 -38.61 -23.15
C HIS A 32 -24.54 -39.29 -23.37
N GLN A 33 -25.30 -39.66 -22.33
CA GLN A 33 -26.66 -40.19 -22.51
C GLN A 33 -27.69 -39.10 -22.26
N GLU A 34 -28.75 -39.08 -23.06
CA GLU A 34 -29.87 -38.14 -22.90
C GLU A 34 -30.67 -38.39 -21.61
N ASN A 35 -30.73 -39.64 -21.13
CA ASN A 35 -31.42 -40.03 -19.91
C ASN A 35 -30.55 -41.00 -19.06
N PRO A 36 -29.60 -40.48 -18.27
CA PRO A 36 -28.81 -41.31 -17.37
C PRO A 36 -29.66 -41.86 -16.21
N PRO A 37 -29.34 -43.05 -15.68
CA PRO A 37 -30.10 -43.66 -14.60
C PRO A 37 -29.94 -42.89 -13.27
N MET A 38 -31.05 -42.67 -12.55
CA MET A 38 -31.10 -41.88 -11.30
C MET A 38 -30.06 -42.23 -10.22
N PRO A 39 -29.71 -43.50 -9.96
CA PRO A 39 -28.66 -43.85 -8.99
C PRO A 39 -27.29 -43.29 -9.35
N VAL A 40 -27.01 -43.19 -10.65
CA VAL A 40 -25.76 -42.63 -11.16
C VAL A 40 -25.77 -41.12 -11.01
N ILE A 41 -26.87 -40.44 -11.34
CA ILE A 41 -27.01 -38.98 -11.14
C ILE A 41 -26.78 -38.61 -9.66
N ARG A 42 -27.45 -39.30 -8.72
CA ARG A 42 -27.31 -39.06 -7.28
C ARG A 42 -25.86 -39.19 -6.80
N LYS A 43 -25.08 -40.10 -7.40
CA LYS A 43 -23.68 -40.33 -7.04
C LYS A 43 -22.78 -39.14 -7.38
N PHE A 44 -23.12 -38.34 -8.39
CA PHE A 44 -22.29 -37.22 -8.86
C PHE A 44 -22.95 -35.84 -8.66
N ILE A 45 -24.14 -35.77 -8.07
CA ILE A 45 -24.87 -34.51 -7.84
C ILE A 45 -24.06 -33.49 -7.02
N HIS A 46 -23.26 -33.96 -6.06
CA HIS A 46 -22.40 -33.13 -5.23
C HIS A 46 -21.25 -32.49 -6.03
N LEU A 47 -20.85 -33.07 -7.17
CA LEU A 47 -19.84 -32.47 -8.05
C LEU A 47 -20.41 -31.32 -8.88
N LEU A 48 -21.74 -31.26 -9.03
CA LEU A 48 -22.43 -30.14 -9.68
C LEU A 48 -22.69 -28.98 -8.70
N ASP A 49 -22.82 -29.30 -7.41
CA ASP A 49 -23.01 -28.32 -6.31
C ASP A 49 -21.78 -27.40 -6.11
N VAL A 50 -20.58 -27.93 -6.39
CA VAL A 50 -19.30 -27.20 -6.36
C VAL A 50 -19.31 -25.97 -7.30
N SER A 51 -20.11 -25.97 -8.38
CA SER A 51 -20.05 -24.87 -9.35
C SER A 51 -20.77 -23.58 -8.90
N ALA A 52 -21.75 -23.60 -8.00
CA ALA A 52 -22.47 -22.38 -7.62
C ALA A 52 -21.79 -21.66 -6.45
N GLY A 53 -21.41 -22.42 -5.41
CA GLY A 53 -20.74 -21.87 -4.23
C GLY A 53 -19.34 -21.33 -4.52
N ASP A 54 -18.56 -22.02 -5.35
CA ASP A 54 -17.21 -21.58 -5.72
C ASP A 54 -17.24 -20.31 -6.57
N LEU A 55 -18.26 -20.13 -7.41
CA LEU A 55 -18.45 -18.90 -8.20
C LEU A 55 -18.80 -17.71 -7.31
N ASP A 56 -19.70 -17.88 -6.33
CA ASP A 56 -20.07 -16.81 -5.41
C ASP A 56 -18.88 -16.38 -4.54
N GLU A 57 -18.04 -17.31 -4.09
CA GLU A 57 -16.82 -16.95 -3.35
C GLU A 57 -15.81 -16.23 -4.24
N GLU A 58 -15.62 -16.65 -5.49
CA GLU A 58 -14.78 -15.92 -6.46
C GLU A 58 -15.31 -14.50 -6.71
N PHE A 59 -16.63 -14.31 -6.87
CA PHE A 59 -17.22 -12.97 -6.98
C PHE A 59 -17.03 -12.14 -5.71
N ARG A 60 -17.15 -12.76 -4.53
CA ARG A 60 -16.90 -12.10 -3.24
C ARG A 60 -15.44 -11.65 -3.14
N LEU A 61 -14.49 -12.51 -3.49
CA LEU A 61 -13.06 -12.20 -3.51
C LEU A 61 -12.75 -11.06 -4.50
N GLN A 62 -13.35 -11.07 -5.69
CA GLN A 62 -13.18 -10.00 -6.66
C GLN A 62 -13.74 -8.66 -6.19
N ARG A 63 -14.90 -8.67 -5.52
CA ARG A 63 -15.48 -7.46 -4.91
C ARG A 63 -14.56 -6.89 -3.83
N ILE A 64 -14.10 -7.73 -2.91
CA ILE A 64 -13.18 -7.33 -1.85
C ILE A 64 -11.90 -6.75 -2.46
N LYS A 65 -11.32 -7.40 -3.47
CA LYS A 65 -10.14 -6.91 -4.17
C LYS A 65 -10.38 -5.54 -4.81
N SER A 66 -11.54 -5.34 -5.44
CA SER A 66 -11.92 -4.04 -6.02
C SER A 66 -11.98 -2.95 -4.95
N ASP A 67 -12.62 -3.23 -3.82
CA ASP A 67 -12.79 -2.27 -2.74
C ASP A 67 -11.47 -1.97 -2.01
N MET A 68 -10.60 -2.98 -1.85
CA MET A 68 -9.23 -2.78 -1.37
C MET A 68 -8.45 -1.84 -2.31
N VAL A 69 -8.53 -2.02 -3.63
CA VAL A 69 -7.84 -1.14 -4.59
C VAL A 69 -8.37 0.29 -4.52
N LYS A 70 -9.69 0.48 -4.40
CA LYS A 70 -10.29 1.82 -4.21
C LYS A 70 -9.78 2.47 -2.92
N THR A 71 -9.73 1.69 -1.83
CA THR A 71 -9.27 2.16 -0.53
C THR A 71 -7.80 2.56 -0.60
N ILE A 72 -6.94 1.75 -1.21
CA ILE A 72 -5.52 2.07 -1.41
C ILE A 72 -5.36 3.37 -2.21
N ARG A 73 -6.11 3.53 -3.32
CA ARG A 73 -6.08 4.77 -4.10
C ARG A 73 -6.53 5.98 -3.29
N HIS A 74 -7.57 5.83 -2.49
CA HIS A 74 -8.05 6.90 -1.61
C HIS A 74 -7.03 7.25 -0.54
N THR A 75 -6.45 6.26 0.13
CA THR A 75 -5.38 6.47 1.12
C THR A 75 -4.19 7.18 0.50
N HIS A 76 -3.75 6.78 -0.69
CA HIS A 76 -2.64 7.43 -1.38
C HIS A 76 -2.95 8.89 -1.76
N GLN A 77 -4.20 9.18 -2.15
CA GLN A 77 -4.64 10.56 -2.38
C GLN A 77 -4.63 11.39 -1.08
N LEU A 78 -5.02 10.80 0.04
CA LEU A 78 -4.96 11.47 1.35
C LEU A 78 -3.51 11.74 1.78
N GLU A 79 -2.59 10.79 1.59
CA GLU A 79 -1.16 10.98 1.84
C GLU A 79 -0.64 12.19 1.07
N LYS A 80 -0.93 12.26 -0.24
CA LYS A 80 -0.54 13.41 -1.08
C LYS A 80 -1.13 14.74 -0.58
N ASN A 81 -2.38 14.72 -0.11
CA ASN A 81 -3.00 15.93 0.45
C ASN A 81 -2.32 16.37 1.75
N VAL A 82 -1.88 15.42 2.59
CA VAL A 82 -1.11 15.72 3.80
C VAL A 82 0.26 16.29 3.45
N ASP A 83 0.96 15.71 2.47
CA ASP A 83 2.25 16.23 2.00
C ASP A 83 2.14 17.70 1.52
N GLU A 84 1.06 18.04 0.82
CA GLU A 84 0.79 19.42 0.38
C GLU A 84 0.54 20.35 1.58
N LEU A 85 -0.16 19.88 2.61
CA LEU A 85 -0.38 20.63 3.83
C LEU A 85 0.91 20.85 4.61
N ASP A 86 1.82 19.88 4.66
CA ASP A 86 3.12 20.04 5.32
C ASP A 86 3.96 21.14 4.69
N VAL A 87 3.96 21.24 3.36
CA VAL A 87 4.61 22.36 2.65
C VAL A 87 3.96 23.70 3.04
N LYS A 88 2.62 23.75 3.09
CA LYS A 88 1.89 24.96 3.48
C LYS A 88 2.16 25.35 4.94
N ILE A 89 2.21 24.38 5.86
CA ILE A 89 2.57 24.60 7.25
C ILE A 89 4.00 25.14 7.34
N GLY A 90 4.94 24.56 6.59
CA GLY A 90 6.31 25.05 6.50
C GLY A 90 6.39 26.51 6.06
N LEU A 91 5.63 26.89 5.04
CA LEU A 91 5.52 28.29 4.59
C LEU A 91 4.90 29.20 5.64
N LEU A 92 3.84 28.75 6.32
CA LEU A 92 3.19 29.53 7.39
C LEU A 92 4.12 29.73 8.59
N VAL A 93 4.87 28.70 8.99
CA VAL A 93 5.89 28.79 10.04
C VAL A 93 7.00 29.75 9.64
N HIS A 94 7.49 29.65 8.40
CA HIS A 94 8.49 30.58 7.88
C HIS A 94 7.99 32.03 7.89
N ASN A 95 6.78 32.26 7.38
CA ASN A 95 6.15 33.59 7.36
C ASN A 95 5.97 34.15 8.76
N ARG A 96 5.54 33.32 9.73
CA ARG A 96 5.44 33.72 11.14
C ARG A 96 6.80 34.16 11.70
N ILE A 97 7.86 33.40 11.44
CA ILE A 97 9.22 33.75 11.89
C ILE A 97 9.65 35.08 11.26
N THR A 98 9.48 35.23 9.94
CA THR A 98 9.84 36.46 9.22
C THR A 98 9.12 37.67 9.78
N LEU A 99 7.80 37.61 9.96
CA LEU A 99 7.02 38.70 10.55
C LEU A 99 7.47 39.02 11.99
N GLN A 100 7.77 38.00 12.79
CA GLN A 100 8.28 38.19 14.14
C GLN A 100 9.65 38.88 14.15
N VAL A 101 10.54 38.52 13.23
CA VAL A 101 11.85 39.17 13.08
C VAL A 101 11.69 40.62 12.64
N THR A 102 10.84 40.90 11.65
CA THR A 102 10.55 42.26 11.19
C THR A 102 9.96 43.13 12.30
N HIS A 103 9.07 42.57 13.11
CA HIS A 103 8.52 43.29 14.27
C HIS A 103 9.59 43.52 15.36
N ARG A 104 10.46 42.53 15.60
CA ARG A 104 11.51 42.64 16.61
C ARG A 104 12.63 43.60 16.22
N PHE A 105 12.94 43.68 14.93
CA PHE A 105 14.00 44.52 14.37
C PHE A 105 13.43 45.29 13.16
N PRO A 106 12.71 46.39 13.40
CA PRO A 106 12.19 47.21 12.32
C PRO A 106 13.32 47.83 11.51
N VAL A 107 13.05 48.16 10.24
CA VAL A 107 14.06 48.74 9.32
C VAL A 107 14.68 50.03 9.87
N SER A 108 13.93 50.81 10.67
CA SER A 108 14.45 52.00 11.35
C SER A 108 15.61 51.67 12.30
N TYR A 109 15.57 50.52 12.97
CA TYR A 109 16.65 50.07 13.85
C TYR A 109 17.95 49.86 13.07
N ILE A 110 17.88 49.37 11.83
CA ILE A 110 19.07 49.22 10.96
C ILE A 110 19.61 50.60 10.59
N ALA A 111 18.75 51.57 10.26
CA ALA A 111 19.18 52.93 9.97
C ALA A 111 19.88 53.56 11.19
N ASP A 112 19.32 53.41 12.39
CA ASP A 112 19.92 53.92 13.63
C ASP A 112 21.30 53.28 13.88
N VAL A 113 21.43 51.96 13.74
CA VAL A 113 22.72 51.28 13.89
C VAL A 113 23.73 51.73 12.83
N LEU A 114 23.31 51.94 11.59
CA LEU A 114 24.17 52.40 10.50
C LEU A 114 24.70 53.82 10.79
N THR A 115 23.82 54.71 11.26
CA THR A 115 24.21 56.08 11.62
C THR A 115 25.20 56.11 12.79
N LEU A 116 25.03 55.23 13.79
CA LEU A 116 25.99 55.08 14.89
C LEU A 116 27.34 54.54 14.40
N TYR A 117 27.36 53.61 13.45
CA TYR A 117 28.60 53.13 12.82
C TYR A 117 29.33 54.25 12.04
N GLU A 118 28.60 55.03 11.26
CA GLU A 118 29.17 56.17 10.53
C GLU A 118 29.74 57.23 11.49
N LEU A 119 29.02 57.51 12.59
CA LEU A 119 29.47 58.45 13.61
C LEU A 119 30.73 57.93 14.32
N THR A 120 30.75 56.69 14.77
CA THR A 120 31.93 56.09 15.43
C THR A 120 33.15 56.06 14.51
N HIS A 121 32.96 55.79 13.21
CA HIS A 121 34.05 55.86 12.23
C HIS A 121 34.58 57.29 12.06
N LYS A 122 33.69 58.29 12.00
CA LYS A 122 34.10 59.71 11.99
C LYS A 122 34.84 60.09 13.27
N TRP A 123 34.33 59.71 14.45
CA TRP A 123 35.00 59.97 15.72
C TRP A 123 36.41 59.37 15.77
N MET A 124 36.58 58.12 15.30
CA MET A 124 37.91 57.49 15.19
C MET A 124 38.87 58.26 14.28
N GLN A 125 38.40 58.82 13.17
CA GLN A 125 39.22 59.66 12.28
C GLN A 125 39.63 60.98 12.96
N TYR A 126 38.71 61.63 13.68
CA TYR A 126 39.02 62.84 14.43
C TYR A 126 40.03 62.60 15.56
N GLU A 127 39.86 61.50 16.30
CA GLU A 127 40.75 61.13 17.40
C GLU A 127 42.17 60.80 16.91
N HIS A 128 42.30 60.14 15.76
CA HIS A 128 43.59 59.91 15.12
C HIS A 128 44.28 61.21 14.69
N VAL A 129 43.54 62.18 14.16
CA VAL A 129 44.08 63.50 13.79
C VAL A 129 44.52 64.30 15.02
N LEU A 130 43.76 64.27 16.11
CA LEU A 130 44.11 64.92 17.37
C LEU A 130 45.37 64.31 18.00
N ALA A 131 45.50 62.97 18.00
CA ALA A 131 46.67 62.28 18.53
C ALA A 131 47.98 62.58 17.76
N VAL A 132 47.88 62.91 16.46
CA VAL A 132 49.03 63.32 15.64
C VAL A 132 49.39 64.79 15.88
N GLY A 133 48.40 65.67 16.11
CA GLY A 133 48.62 67.09 16.38
C GLY A 133 49.27 67.41 17.73
N THR A 134 49.14 66.53 18.73
CA THR A 134 49.77 66.69 20.05
C THR A 134 51.24 66.25 20.12
N LYS A 135 51.83 65.78 19.01
CA LYS A 135 53.24 65.37 18.90
C LYS A 135 54.14 66.42 18.21
N LEU A 136 53.65 67.63 18.00
CA LEU A 136 54.43 68.81 17.57
C LEU A 136 54.63 69.74 18.77
#